data_AF-A0A935D2T5-F1
#
_entry.id   AF-A0A935D2T5-F1
#
_cell.length_a   1.000
_cell.length_b   1.000
_cell.length_c   1.000
_cell.angle_alpha   90.00
_cell.angle_beta   90.00
_cell.angle_gamma   90.00
#
_symmetry.space_group_name_H-M   'P 1'
#
loop_
_entity.id
_entity.type
_entity.pdbx_description
1 polymer ?
#
loop_
_entity_poly.entity_id
_entity_poly.type
_entity_poly.pdbx_seq_one_letter_code
_entity_poly.pdbx_strand_id
1 'polypeptide(L)'
;MVQRRIVGALAVSVFSALGAAVGCGGSLVTAADASADGAVVAPDGAVITPDGAVITPDGATLTDAGREPKLHRATATACSETRATRPDPDTPETGGGPPVDCRTHAECTNGRNGRCDGNGHDGWRCTYDMCTSDAQCGGASAVCACRGGFRSDNHVCLTTSNCRVDRDCGGGAGYCSPSLGSCGHYTPFVGYFCHTPADTCIDDEDCTGTGQFGQKPYCAFDPKVGHFACSTQECAG
;
A
#
# COMPACT_ATOMS: atom_id res chain seq x y z
N MET A 1 67.57 -35.96 -3.13
CA MET A 1 67.37 -34.80 -4.04
C MET A 1 67.42 -35.38 -5.45
N VAL A 2 66.35 -35.54 -6.22
CA VAL A 2 65.38 -34.53 -6.70
C VAL A 2 64.06 -35.25 -6.99
N GLN A 3 62.95 -34.70 -6.49
CA GLN A 3 61.59 -35.19 -6.72
C GLN A 3 60.98 -34.36 -7.86
N ARG A 4 60.75 -34.97 -9.03
CA ARG A 4 60.01 -34.36 -10.15
C ARG A 4 58.50 -34.47 -9.87
N ARG A 5 57.84 -33.34 -9.63
CA ARG A 5 56.37 -33.23 -9.65
C ARG A 5 55.93 -32.91 -11.08
N ILE A 6 55.10 -33.77 -11.65
CA ILE A 6 54.34 -33.50 -12.88
C ILE A 6 53.07 -32.75 -12.45
N VAL A 7 52.88 -31.58 -13.04
CA VAL A 7 51.65 -30.77 -12.99
C VAL A 7 50.75 -31.25 -14.13
N GLY A 8 49.48 -31.54 -13.84
CA GLY A 8 48.50 -31.97 -14.84
C GLY A 8 47.07 -31.81 -14.33
N ALA A 9 46.49 -30.66 -14.64
CA ALA A 9 45.10 -30.20 -14.58
C ALA A 9 44.01 -31.13 -14.00
N LEU A 10 43.39 -30.69 -12.89
CA LEU A 10 42.02 -31.05 -12.54
C LEU A 10 41.07 -30.21 -13.41
N ALA A 11 40.26 -30.86 -14.25
CA ALA A 11 39.11 -30.22 -14.89
C ALA A 11 38.01 -30.03 -13.84
N VAL A 12 37.68 -28.77 -13.53
CA VAL A 12 36.50 -28.42 -12.73
C VAL A 12 35.30 -28.41 -13.68
N SER A 13 34.52 -29.49 -13.66
CA SER A 13 33.24 -29.55 -14.36
C SER A 13 32.22 -28.71 -13.59
N VAL A 14 31.91 -27.52 -14.12
CA VAL A 14 30.79 -26.70 -13.65
C VAL A 14 29.49 -27.35 -14.15
N PHE A 15 28.76 -28.02 -13.25
CA PHE A 15 27.37 -28.39 -13.50
C PHE A 15 26.52 -27.11 -13.35
N SER A 16 26.22 -26.47 -14.48
CA SER A 16 25.21 -25.40 -14.52
C SER A 16 23.83 -26.02 -14.22
N ALA A 17 23.21 -25.57 -13.13
CA ALA A 17 21.87 -25.97 -12.76
C ALA A 17 20.86 -25.51 -13.83
N LEU A 18 20.18 -26.45 -14.48
CA LEU A 18 19.05 -26.15 -15.37
C LEU A 18 17.84 -25.76 -14.51
N GLY A 19 17.49 -24.47 -14.53
CA GLY A 19 16.20 -23.98 -14.07
C GLY A 19 15.16 -24.20 -15.18
N ALA A 20 14.17 -25.04 -14.93
CA ALA A 20 13.00 -25.16 -15.79
C ALA A 20 11.94 -24.16 -15.31
N ALA A 21 11.48 -23.27 -16.19
CA ALA A 21 10.34 -22.40 -15.93
C ALA A 21 9.05 -23.13 -16.37
N VAL A 22 8.03 -23.13 -15.50
CA VAL A 22 6.72 -23.72 -15.78
C VAL A 22 5.75 -22.61 -16.16
N GLY A 23 5.26 -22.61 -17.39
CA GLY A 23 4.22 -21.68 -17.84
C GLY A 23 2.81 -22.11 -17.40
N CYS A 24 1.93 -21.13 -17.22
CA CYS A 24 0.49 -21.33 -17.03
C CYS A 24 -0.11 -21.99 -18.28
N GLY A 25 -0.22 -23.33 -18.23
CA GLY A 25 -0.62 -24.18 -19.37
C GLY A 25 -0.02 -25.59 -19.30
N GLY A 26 0.98 -25.83 -18.44
CA GLY A 26 1.55 -27.16 -18.23
C GLY A 26 2.61 -27.57 -19.27
N SER A 27 3.01 -26.68 -20.17
CA SER A 27 4.15 -26.92 -21.06
C SER A 27 5.46 -26.57 -20.36
N LEU A 28 6.33 -27.57 -20.21
CA LEU A 28 7.73 -27.41 -19.82
C LEU A 28 8.48 -26.72 -20.97
N VAL A 29 8.93 -25.48 -20.75
CA VAL A 29 9.85 -24.82 -21.67
C VAL A 29 11.27 -25.23 -21.27
N THR A 30 11.94 -26.00 -22.12
CA THR A 30 13.34 -26.38 -21.91
C THR A 30 14.24 -25.22 -22.30
N ALA A 31 15.38 -25.06 -21.63
CA ALA A 31 16.35 -23.98 -21.83
C ALA A 31 17.03 -23.94 -23.22
N ALA A 32 16.53 -24.69 -24.21
CA ALA A 32 17.03 -24.70 -25.57
C ALA A 32 16.70 -23.40 -26.34
N ASP A 33 15.70 -22.65 -25.89
CA ASP A 33 15.23 -21.40 -26.54
C ASP A 33 15.61 -20.13 -25.75
N ALA A 34 16.60 -20.24 -24.85
CA ALA A 34 17.11 -19.11 -24.09
C ALA A 34 18.09 -18.28 -24.93
N SER A 35 17.79 -17.00 -25.14
CA SER A 35 18.72 -16.01 -25.70
C SER A 35 19.93 -15.85 -24.79
N ALA A 36 21.06 -15.37 -25.33
CA ALA A 36 22.27 -15.05 -24.55
C ALA A 36 22.01 -14.06 -23.40
N ASP A 37 20.91 -13.29 -23.50
CA ASP A 37 20.48 -12.32 -22.51
C ASP A 37 19.53 -12.92 -21.44
N GLY A 38 19.25 -14.23 -21.48
CA GLY A 38 18.39 -14.93 -20.52
C GLY A 38 16.89 -14.86 -20.80
N ALA A 39 16.48 -14.26 -21.92
CA ALA A 39 15.09 -14.29 -22.36
C ALA A 39 14.70 -15.66 -22.92
N VAL A 40 13.50 -16.15 -22.61
CA VAL A 40 12.95 -17.43 -23.07
C VAL A 40 11.86 -17.18 -24.11
N VAL A 41 11.97 -17.80 -25.28
CA VAL A 41 10.90 -17.71 -26.30
C VAL A 41 9.95 -18.89 -26.14
N ALA A 42 8.66 -18.59 -25.89
CA ALA A 42 7.60 -19.57 -25.79
C ALA A 42 7.18 -20.07 -27.20
N PRO A 43 6.58 -21.27 -27.30
CA PRO A 43 6.21 -21.88 -28.60
C PRO A 43 5.20 -21.09 -29.43
N ASP A 44 4.44 -20.20 -28.79
CA ASP A 44 3.50 -19.29 -29.43
C ASP A 44 4.14 -18.00 -29.95
N GLY A 45 5.46 -17.83 -29.74
CA GLY A 45 6.23 -16.65 -30.14
C GLY A 45 6.29 -15.57 -29.07
N ALA A 46 5.75 -15.80 -27.87
CA ALA A 46 5.93 -14.85 -26.77
C ALA A 46 7.37 -14.89 -26.23
N VAL A 47 7.93 -13.75 -25.83
CA VAL A 47 9.28 -13.64 -25.24
C VAL A 47 9.17 -13.30 -23.76
N ILE A 48 9.60 -14.21 -22.91
CA ILE A 48 9.70 -14.01 -21.46
C ILE A 48 11.07 -13.43 -21.16
N THR A 49 11.14 -12.19 -20.72
CA THR A 49 12.41 -11.53 -20.38
C THR A 49 12.89 -11.95 -18.98
N PRO A 50 14.17 -11.75 -18.63
CA PRO A 50 14.72 -12.11 -17.31
C PRO A 50 14.03 -11.41 -16.12
N ASP A 51 13.43 -10.25 -16.36
CA ASP A 51 12.60 -9.48 -15.42
C ASP A 51 11.14 -9.95 -15.35
N GLY A 52 10.79 -11.04 -16.05
CA GLY A 52 9.47 -11.67 -15.98
C GLY A 52 8.41 -11.06 -16.88
N ALA A 53 8.77 -10.09 -17.74
CA ALA A 53 7.84 -9.54 -18.71
C ALA A 53 7.60 -10.54 -19.85
N VAL A 54 6.35 -10.71 -20.27
CA VAL A 54 5.96 -11.55 -21.40
C VAL A 54 5.63 -10.65 -22.60
N ILE A 55 6.49 -10.60 -23.61
CA ILE A 55 6.26 -9.87 -24.85
C ILE A 55 5.49 -10.80 -25.80
N THR A 56 4.24 -10.50 -26.13
CA THR A 56 3.43 -11.30 -27.05
C THR A 56 3.89 -11.11 -28.51
N PRO A 57 3.51 -12.02 -29.44
CA PRO A 57 3.94 -11.97 -30.84
C PRO A 57 3.52 -10.70 -31.61
N ASP A 58 2.46 -10.04 -31.17
CA ASP A 58 1.97 -8.75 -31.68
C ASP A 58 2.71 -7.54 -31.07
N GLY A 59 3.72 -7.79 -30.22
CA GLY A 59 4.57 -6.78 -29.61
C GLY A 59 4.00 -6.16 -28.33
N ALA A 60 2.88 -6.68 -27.80
CA ALA A 60 2.36 -6.21 -26.51
C ALA A 60 3.23 -6.76 -25.37
N THR A 61 3.65 -5.89 -24.46
CA THR A 61 4.39 -6.31 -23.26
C THR A 61 3.38 -6.59 -22.16
N LEU A 62 3.10 -7.86 -21.90
CA LEU A 62 2.45 -8.34 -20.69
C LEU A 62 3.53 -8.38 -19.60
N THR A 63 3.93 -7.21 -19.09
CA THR A 63 4.58 -7.16 -17.79
C THR A 63 3.58 -7.74 -16.79
N ASP A 64 4.03 -8.61 -15.88
CA ASP A 64 3.34 -8.85 -14.61
C ASP A 64 3.39 -7.56 -13.75
N ALA A 65 2.95 -6.44 -14.33
CA ALA A 65 2.44 -5.33 -13.57
C ALA A 65 1.15 -5.89 -12.98
N GLY A 66 1.30 -6.59 -11.86
CA GLY A 66 0.21 -7.23 -11.15
C GLY A 66 -1.01 -6.30 -11.10
N ARG A 67 -2.19 -6.91 -11.05
CA ARG A 67 -3.48 -6.22 -11.07
C ARG A 67 -3.43 -4.88 -10.32
N GLU A 68 -3.80 -3.79 -10.98
CA GLU A 68 -3.84 -2.45 -10.36
C GLU A 68 -4.77 -2.50 -9.12
N PRO A 69 -4.28 -2.09 -7.93
CA PRO A 69 -5.13 -1.97 -6.75
C PRO A 69 -6.25 -0.97 -7.00
N LYS A 70 -7.45 -1.24 -6.48
CA LYS A 70 -8.59 -0.31 -6.58
C LYS A 70 -8.36 1.00 -5.86
N LEU A 71 -7.57 0.96 -4.79
CA LEU A 71 -7.23 2.11 -3.97
C LEU A 71 -5.73 2.34 -4.02
N HIS A 72 -5.31 3.29 -4.84
CA HIS A 72 -3.93 3.71 -4.96
C HIS A 72 -3.89 5.21 -5.28
N ARG A 73 -2.68 5.78 -5.29
CA ARG A 73 -2.47 7.22 -5.41
C ARG A 73 -1.66 7.55 -6.65
N ALA A 74 -2.27 7.38 -7.83
CA ALA A 74 -1.63 7.68 -9.12
C ALA A 74 -1.01 9.09 -9.19
N THR A 75 -1.67 10.08 -8.59
CA THR A 75 -1.16 11.44 -8.48
C THR A 75 -1.45 12.04 -7.10
N ALA A 76 -0.75 13.12 -6.77
CA ALA A 76 -0.92 13.79 -5.49
C ALA A 76 -2.29 14.50 -5.45
N THR A 77 -3.06 14.23 -4.40
CA THR A 77 -4.38 14.82 -4.20
C THR A 77 -4.27 16.07 -3.34
N ALA A 78 -4.78 17.20 -3.84
CA ALA A 78 -4.99 18.39 -3.03
C ALA A 78 -6.36 18.29 -2.32
N CYS A 79 -6.38 18.62 -1.03
CA CYS A 79 -7.61 18.68 -0.27
C CYS A 79 -8.27 20.05 -0.42
N SER A 80 -9.60 20.07 -0.30
CA SER A 80 -10.36 21.31 -0.33
C SER A 80 -9.90 22.27 0.78
N GLU A 81 -9.72 23.54 0.43
CA GLU A 81 -9.37 24.56 1.42
C GLU A 81 -10.51 24.90 2.37
N THR A 82 -11.73 24.49 2.02
CA THR A 82 -12.95 24.71 2.80
C THR A 82 -13.56 23.38 3.20
N ARG A 83 -13.93 23.24 4.47
CA ARG A 83 -14.81 22.16 4.90
C ARG A 83 -16.26 22.47 4.59
N ALA A 84 -17.04 21.43 4.31
CA ALA A 84 -18.46 21.57 4.11
C ALA A 84 -19.11 22.26 5.32
N THR A 85 -20.07 23.13 5.06
CA THR A 85 -20.92 23.69 6.11
C THR A 85 -21.83 22.60 6.62
N ARG A 86 -21.91 22.45 7.93
CA ARG A 86 -22.86 21.56 8.59
C ARG A 86 -23.38 22.25 9.87
N PRO A 87 -24.54 21.81 10.40
CA PRO A 87 -25.06 22.34 11.65
C PRO A 87 -24.10 22.10 12.82
N ASP A 88 -24.19 22.95 13.82
CA ASP A 88 -23.53 22.70 15.10
C ASP A 88 -23.98 21.34 15.68
N PRO A 89 -23.08 20.60 16.34
CA PRO A 89 -23.43 19.31 16.92
C PRO A 89 -24.41 19.48 18.08
N ASP A 90 -25.33 18.52 18.21
CA ASP A 90 -26.23 18.44 19.36
C ASP A 90 -25.46 17.88 20.56
N THR A 91 -24.82 18.76 21.33
CA THR A 91 -24.03 18.39 22.51
C THR A 91 -24.90 18.34 23.78
N PRO A 92 -24.76 17.33 24.66
CA PRO A 92 -25.51 17.24 25.90
C PRO A 92 -25.31 18.47 26.80
N GLU A 93 -26.39 18.98 27.39
CA GLU A 93 -26.34 20.27 28.08
C GLU A 93 -25.52 20.26 29.38
N THR A 94 -25.47 19.15 30.13
CA THR A 94 -24.53 18.90 31.25
C THR A 94 -24.87 17.57 31.95
N GLY A 95 -23.86 16.86 32.47
CA GLY A 95 -24.02 15.78 33.47
C GLY A 95 -23.57 14.39 33.01
N GLY A 96 -22.54 13.84 33.66
CA GLY A 96 -22.18 12.40 33.63
C GLY A 96 -21.69 11.80 32.31
N GLY A 97 -21.69 12.56 31.21
CA GLY A 97 -21.26 12.11 29.87
C GLY A 97 -19.77 12.36 29.56
N PRO A 98 -19.32 11.97 28.36
CA PRO A 98 -17.95 12.18 27.93
C PRO A 98 -17.59 13.68 27.78
N PRO A 99 -16.29 14.02 27.70
CA PRO A 99 -15.83 15.41 27.66
C PRO A 99 -16.46 16.25 26.55
N VAL A 100 -16.77 17.51 26.84
CA VAL A 100 -17.31 18.49 25.88
C VAL A 100 -16.40 19.72 25.89
N ASP A 101 -15.44 19.76 24.97
CA ASP A 101 -14.50 20.88 24.81
C ASP A 101 -15.09 22.00 23.93
N CYS A 102 -16.10 21.69 23.14
CA CYS A 102 -16.82 22.62 22.29
C CYS A 102 -18.29 22.21 22.16
N ARG A 103 -19.15 23.19 21.87
CA ARG A 103 -20.58 22.98 21.57
C ARG A 103 -20.94 23.44 20.17
N THR A 104 -20.29 24.51 19.70
CA THR A 104 -20.50 25.07 18.37
C THR A 104 -19.22 25.04 17.56
N HIS A 105 -19.36 25.04 16.23
CA HIS A 105 -18.22 25.21 15.32
C HIS A 105 -17.53 26.56 15.53
N ALA A 106 -18.26 27.59 15.96
CA ALA A 106 -17.74 28.92 16.22
C ALA A 106 -16.75 28.97 17.40
N GLU A 107 -16.81 28.03 18.34
CA GLU A 107 -15.85 27.93 19.45
C GLU A 107 -14.46 27.44 19.00
N CYS A 108 -14.37 26.80 17.83
CA CYS A 108 -13.13 26.22 17.33
C CYS A 108 -12.32 27.21 16.51
N THR A 109 -11.68 28.18 17.18
CA THR A 109 -10.94 29.27 16.53
C THR A 109 -9.43 29.07 16.46
N ASN A 110 -8.89 28.01 17.08
CA ASN A 110 -7.44 27.86 17.27
C ASN A 110 -6.68 27.39 16.02
N GLY A 111 -7.38 27.10 14.92
CA GLY A 111 -6.78 26.56 13.71
C GLY A 111 -7.68 26.70 12.48
N ARG A 112 -7.14 26.26 11.35
CA ARG A 112 -7.84 26.34 10.07
C ARG A 112 -9.04 25.41 10.04
N ASN A 113 -10.17 25.93 9.53
CA ASN A 113 -11.42 25.19 9.36
C ASN A 113 -11.88 24.47 10.63
N GLY A 114 -11.77 25.15 11.77
CA GLY A 114 -12.20 24.61 13.05
C GLY A 114 -13.64 24.10 13.00
N ARG A 115 -13.82 22.90 13.55
CA ARG A 115 -15.13 22.26 13.69
C ARG A 115 -15.23 21.60 15.05
N CYS A 116 -16.38 21.77 15.68
CA CYS A 116 -16.73 20.94 16.80
C CYS A 116 -17.22 19.58 16.26
N ASP A 117 -16.47 18.53 16.55
CA ASP A 117 -16.73 17.15 16.13
C ASP A 117 -16.76 16.25 17.35
N GLY A 118 -17.64 15.25 17.32
CA GLY A 118 -17.75 14.34 18.43
C GLY A 118 -18.94 13.42 18.33
N ASN A 119 -19.06 12.58 19.36
CA ASN A 119 -20.22 11.72 19.57
C ASN A 119 -20.38 11.45 21.07
N GLY A 120 -21.51 10.87 21.45
CA GLY A 120 -21.81 10.55 22.85
C GLY A 120 -20.94 9.45 23.48
N HIS A 121 -20.03 8.84 22.74
CA HIS A 121 -19.06 7.87 23.27
C HIS A 121 -17.70 8.54 23.56
N ASP A 122 -17.18 9.33 22.62
CA ASP A 122 -15.84 9.92 22.69
C ASP A 122 -15.81 11.35 23.25
N GLY A 123 -16.96 12.01 23.30
CA GLY A 123 -17.04 13.43 23.59
C GLY A 123 -16.91 14.30 22.34
N TRP A 124 -16.91 15.61 22.58
CA TRP A 124 -16.88 16.64 21.55
C TRP A 124 -15.63 17.50 21.70
N ARG A 125 -14.89 17.64 20.61
CA ARG A 125 -13.61 18.36 20.57
C ARG A 125 -13.47 19.17 19.29
N CYS A 126 -12.69 20.23 19.37
CA CYS A 126 -12.35 21.01 18.19
C CYS A 126 -11.34 20.27 17.31
N THR A 127 -11.66 20.15 16.03
CA THR A 127 -10.79 19.56 15.01
C THR A 127 -10.39 20.61 13.99
N TYR A 128 -9.17 20.51 13.47
CA TYR A 128 -8.57 21.50 12.58
C TYR A 128 -7.85 20.81 11.43
N ASP A 129 -7.85 21.45 10.26
CA ASP A 129 -7.09 20.95 9.13
C ASP A 129 -5.61 21.18 9.36
N MET A 130 -4.83 20.09 9.28
CA MET A 130 -3.37 20.13 9.38
C MET A 130 -2.72 20.42 8.03
N CYS A 131 -3.42 20.10 6.93
CA CYS A 131 -2.91 20.22 5.58
C CYS A 131 -4.02 20.42 4.54
N THR A 132 -3.64 20.91 3.37
CA THR A 132 -4.41 20.94 2.12
C THR A 132 -3.64 20.31 0.97
N SER A 133 -2.36 19.95 1.17
CA SER A 133 -1.52 19.22 0.22
C SER A 133 -0.40 18.48 0.94
N ASP A 134 0.19 17.48 0.28
CA ASP A 134 1.30 16.68 0.84
C ASP A 134 2.50 17.52 1.22
N ALA A 135 2.75 18.62 0.50
CA ALA A 135 3.88 19.52 0.75
C ALA A 135 3.85 20.16 2.14
N GLN A 136 2.67 20.24 2.77
CA GLN A 136 2.51 20.81 4.11
C GLN A 136 2.79 19.81 5.23
N CYS A 137 2.88 18.51 4.93
CA CYS A 137 2.91 17.47 5.96
C CYS A 137 4.28 17.15 6.56
N GLY A 138 5.35 17.75 6.03
CA GLY A 138 6.71 17.53 6.51
C GLY A 138 7.23 16.10 6.28
N GLY A 139 8.49 15.95 5.91
CA GLY A 139 9.07 14.63 5.60
C GLY A 139 8.84 14.18 4.15
N ALA A 140 9.75 13.34 3.65
CA ALA A 140 9.87 13.03 2.22
C ALA A 140 8.63 12.31 1.64
N SER A 141 8.01 11.43 2.45
CA SER A 141 6.89 10.59 2.00
C SER A 141 5.56 10.91 2.70
N ALA A 142 5.48 11.95 3.53
CA ALA A 142 4.23 12.27 4.22
C ALA A 142 3.13 12.69 3.23
N VAL A 143 1.90 12.23 3.50
CA VAL A 143 0.72 12.44 2.67
C VAL A 143 -0.34 13.22 3.43
N CYS A 144 -1.00 14.16 2.76
CA CYS A 144 -2.20 14.81 3.29
C CYS A 144 -3.42 13.94 3.00
N ALA A 145 -4.00 13.35 4.05
CA ALA A 145 -5.23 12.59 3.94
C ALA A 145 -6.44 13.53 4.06
N CYS A 146 -7.12 13.73 2.93
CA CYS A 146 -8.33 14.53 2.89
C CYS A 146 -9.43 13.84 3.68
N ARG A 147 -9.94 14.53 4.70
CA ARG A 147 -10.94 14.00 5.64
C ARG A 147 -10.47 12.71 6.34
N GLY A 148 -9.16 12.58 6.57
CA GLY A 148 -8.56 11.44 7.26
C GLY A 148 -8.60 11.54 8.79
N GLY A 149 -9.29 12.54 9.35
CA GLY A 149 -9.46 12.70 10.79
C GLY A 149 -10.17 11.52 11.46
N PHE A 150 -9.70 11.11 12.63
CA PHE A 150 -10.40 10.10 13.42
C PHE A 150 -11.73 10.66 13.94
N ARG A 151 -12.84 10.16 13.37
CA ARG A 151 -14.22 10.58 13.64
C ARG A 151 -14.50 12.05 13.35
N SER A 152 -13.76 12.63 12.43
CA SER A 152 -13.90 14.01 11.98
C SER A 152 -13.50 14.14 10.53
N ASP A 153 -13.96 15.19 9.86
CA ASP A 153 -13.67 15.43 8.45
C ASP A 153 -12.40 16.28 8.23
N ASN A 154 -11.58 16.45 9.27
CA ASN A 154 -10.36 17.23 9.17
C ASN A 154 -9.30 16.56 8.33
N HIS A 155 -8.50 17.40 7.67
CA HIS A 155 -7.35 16.96 6.90
C HIS A 155 -6.19 16.68 7.85
N VAL A 156 -5.56 15.52 7.72
CA VAL A 156 -4.47 15.08 8.61
C VAL A 156 -3.25 14.69 7.81
N CYS A 157 -2.09 14.87 8.41
CA CYS A 157 -0.83 14.44 7.84
C CYS A 157 -0.51 13.01 8.25
N LEU A 158 -0.45 12.12 7.27
CA LEU A 158 -0.03 10.74 7.46
C LEU A 158 1.49 10.64 7.29
N THR A 159 2.20 10.65 8.41
CA THR A 159 3.67 10.62 8.44
C THR A 159 4.25 9.22 8.36
N THR A 160 3.43 8.19 8.55
CA THR A 160 3.84 6.77 8.48
C THR A 160 3.64 6.24 7.06
N SER A 161 4.24 6.89 6.06
CA SER A 161 4.11 6.52 4.66
C SER A 161 5.49 6.32 4.05
N ASN A 162 5.62 5.43 3.04
CA ASN A 162 6.86 5.29 2.27
C ASN A 162 6.75 5.81 0.83
N CYS A 163 5.55 6.19 0.40
CA CYS A 163 5.27 6.82 -0.88
C CYS A 163 4.23 7.94 -0.72
N ARG A 164 4.22 8.89 -1.65
CA ARG A 164 3.13 9.86 -1.83
C ARG A 164 2.27 9.48 -3.01
N VAL A 165 2.87 9.01 -4.09
CA VAL A 165 2.19 8.63 -5.33
C VAL A 165 2.80 7.36 -5.91
N ASP A 166 2.11 6.74 -6.86
CA ASP A 166 2.57 5.52 -7.56
C ASP A 166 3.99 5.66 -8.14
N ARG A 167 4.32 6.85 -8.65
CA ARG A 167 5.65 7.12 -9.19
C ARG A 167 6.78 6.93 -8.18
N ASP A 168 6.50 7.05 -6.88
CA ASP A 168 7.49 6.83 -5.82
C ASP A 168 7.81 5.34 -5.62
N CYS A 169 6.99 4.45 -6.19
CA CYS A 169 7.09 3.00 -6.03
C CYS A 169 7.78 2.34 -7.23
N GLY A 170 8.94 1.74 -6.99
CA GLY A 170 9.64 0.89 -7.97
C GLY A 170 10.03 1.62 -9.27
N GLY A 171 10.33 2.91 -9.22
CA GLY A 171 10.64 3.71 -10.42
C GLY A 171 9.41 4.06 -11.27
N GLY A 172 8.20 3.88 -10.73
CA GLY A 172 6.93 4.17 -11.38
C GLY A 172 6.18 2.96 -11.94
N ALA A 173 6.65 1.74 -11.63
CA ALA A 173 5.96 0.50 -11.96
C ALA A 173 5.10 -0.05 -10.81
N GLY A 174 5.17 0.54 -9.61
CA GLY A 174 4.39 0.11 -8.44
C GLY A 174 3.26 1.06 -8.10
N TYR A 175 2.39 0.62 -7.20
CA TYR A 175 1.22 1.37 -6.74
C TYR A 175 1.38 1.80 -5.28
N CYS A 176 0.97 3.02 -4.98
CA CYS A 176 1.02 3.62 -3.64
C CYS A 176 -0.37 3.56 -2.99
N SER A 177 -0.60 2.53 -2.17
CA SER A 177 -1.93 2.23 -1.63
C SER A 177 -2.05 2.63 -0.16
N PRO A 178 -3.25 3.08 0.28
CA PRO A 178 -3.47 3.36 1.69
C PRO A 178 -3.48 2.07 2.50
N SER A 179 -3.08 2.14 3.77
CA SER A 179 -3.21 1.04 4.71
C SER A 179 -3.96 1.46 5.97
N LEU A 180 -4.79 0.56 6.49
CA LEU A 180 -5.39 0.67 7.80
C LEU A 180 -4.35 0.36 8.90
N GLY A 181 -4.65 0.82 10.11
CA GLY A 181 -3.83 0.56 11.30
C GLY A 181 -4.16 -0.76 12.00
N SER A 182 -3.74 -0.88 13.26
CA SER A 182 -4.00 -2.06 14.10
C SER A 182 -5.46 -2.22 14.55
N CYS A 183 -6.30 -1.22 14.30
CA CYS A 183 -7.73 -1.24 14.59
C CYS A 183 -8.60 -1.35 13.33
N GLY A 184 -8.02 -1.76 12.21
CA GLY A 184 -8.75 -1.94 10.96
C GLY A 184 -9.59 -0.72 10.59
N HIS A 185 -10.85 -0.95 10.26
CA HIS A 185 -11.79 0.06 9.78
C HIS A 185 -12.30 1.00 10.87
N TYR A 186 -12.05 0.67 12.13
CA TYR A 186 -12.40 1.55 13.24
C TYR A 186 -11.64 2.88 13.17
N THR A 187 -10.42 2.86 12.62
CA THR A 187 -9.57 4.04 12.43
C THR A 187 -9.40 4.37 10.94
N PRO A 188 -9.20 5.65 10.58
CA PRO A 188 -8.83 6.01 9.22
C PRO A 188 -7.47 5.41 8.83
N PHE A 189 -7.10 5.54 7.55
CA PHE A 189 -5.79 5.12 7.06
C PHE A 189 -4.65 5.75 7.86
N VAL A 190 -3.61 4.96 8.13
CA VAL A 190 -2.46 5.38 8.92
C VAL A 190 -1.27 5.82 8.07
N GLY A 191 -1.30 5.47 6.78
CA GLY A 191 -0.24 5.77 5.84
C GLY A 191 -0.49 5.22 4.44
N TYR A 192 0.41 5.55 3.53
CA TYR A 192 0.47 5.03 2.17
C TYR A 192 1.76 4.24 1.96
N PHE A 193 1.62 3.07 1.35
CA PHE A 193 2.72 2.13 1.19
C PHE A 193 2.78 1.60 -0.24
N CYS A 194 4.01 1.43 -0.74
CA CYS A 194 4.24 0.79 -2.03
C CYS A 194 3.88 -0.69 -1.98
N HIS A 195 3.14 -1.12 -2.99
CA HIS A 195 3.03 -2.53 -3.34
C HIS A 195 4.39 -3.08 -3.80
N THR A 196 4.60 -4.36 -3.55
CA THR A 196 5.81 -5.10 -3.91
C THR A 196 5.46 -6.49 -4.45
N PRO A 197 6.36 -7.15 -5.19
CA PRO A 197 6.16 -8.54 -5.60
C PRO A 197 6.03 -9.54 -4.42
N ALA A 198 6.35 -9.11 -3.19
CA ALA A 198 6.19 -9.92 -1.99
C ALA A 198 4.78 -9.82 -1.39
N ASP A 199 3.92 -8.94 -1.90
CA ASP A 199 2.56 -8.78 -1.41
C ASP A 199 1.77 -10.08 -1.58
N THR A 200 0.96 -10.39 -0.57
CA THR A 200 0.07 -11.56 -0.57
C THR A 200 -1.38 -11.20 -0.89
N CYS A 201 -1.67 -9.89 -0.97
CA CYS A 201 -2.92 -9.31 -1.44
C CYS A 201 -2.64 -7.97 -2.12
N ILE A 202 -3.49 -7.62 -3.07
CA ILE A 202 -3.52 -6.33 -3.76
C ILE A 202 -4.70 -5.51 -3.21
N ASP A 203 -5.83 -6.17 -2.90
CA ASP A 203 -7.06 -5.54 -2.41
C ASP A 203 -7.80 -6.47 -1.44
N ASP A 204 -8.82 -5.93 -0.77
CA ASP A 204 -9.71 -6.67 0.14
C ASP A 204 -10.42 -7.87 -0.53
N GLU A 205 -10.46 -7.92 -1.86
CA GLU A 205 -11.04 -9.04 -2.60
C GLU A 205 -10.17 -10.28 -2.65
N ASP A 206 -8.86 -10.14 -2.52
CA ASP A 206 -7.95 -11.28 -2.44
C ASP A 206 -8.03 -11.95 -1.05
N CYS A 207 -8.52 -11.21 -0.06
CA CYS A 207 -8.63 -11.68 1.30
C CYS A 207 -9.91 -12.49 1.54
N THR A 208 -9.71 -13.78 1.80
CA THR A 208 -10.78 -14.76 2.03
C THR A 208 -10.89 -15.14 3.51
N GLY A 209 -12.06 -15.67 3.90
CA GLY A 209 -12.34 -16.13 5.26
C GLY A 209 -13.17 -15.15 6.08
N THR A 210 -13.19 -15.36 7.38
CA THR A 210 -13.93 -14.55 8.35
C THR A 210 -12.95 -13.99 9.37
N GLY A 211 -12.89 -12.68 9.46
CA GLY A 211 -12.10 -11.93 10.42
C GLY A 211 -12.77 -11.82 11.78
N GLN A 212 -12.18 -10.99 12.64
CA GLN A 212 -12.70 -10.72 13.97
C GLN A 212 -14.11 -10.09 13.87
N PHE A 213 -15.00 -10.45 14.81
CA PHE A 213 -16.41 -10.00 14.82
C PHE A 213 -17.23 -10.36 13.57
N GLY A 214 -16.82 -11.37 12.79
CA GLY A 214 -17.54 -11.80 11.60
C GLY A 214 -17.31 -10.93 10.36
N GLN A 215 -16.37 -9.97 10.44
CA GLN A 215 -16.06 -9.07 9.33
C GLN A 215 -15.26 -9.78 8.22
N LYS A 216 -15.29 -9.25 7.01
CA LYS A 216 -14.41 -9.72 5.94
C LYS A 216 -12.98 -9.25 6.24
N PRO A 217 -11.95 -10.13 6.12
CA PRO A 217 -10.57 -9.70 6.18
C PRO A 217 -10.26 -8.66 5.09
N TYR A 218 -9.27 -7.80 5.32
CA TYR A 218 -8.91 -6.70 4.43
C TYR A 218 -7.41 -6.72 4.11
N CYS A 219 -7.02 -6.12 2.99
CA CYS A 219 -5.64 -6.02 2.58
C CYS A 219 -4.99 -4.78 3.20
N ALA A 220 -3.90 -4.98 3.93
CA ALA A 220 -3.19 -3.89 4.58
C ALA A 220 -1.68 -4.14 4.62
N PHE A 221 -0.92 -3.05 4.69
CA PHE A 221 0.51 -3.12 4.87
C PHE A 221 0.84 -3.60 6.29
N ASP A 222 1.50 -4.75 6.40
CA ASP A 222 1.99 -5.24 7.69
C ASP A 222 3.45 -4.80 7.89
N PRO A 223 3.72 -3.86 8.81
CA PRO A 223 5.08 -3.35 9.03
C PRO A 223 6.05 -4.40 9.57
N LYS A 224 5.57 -5.54 10.08
CA LYS A 224 6.43 -6.64 10.55
C LYS A 224 7.05 -7.42 9.40
N VAL A 225 6.34 -7.54 8.28
CA VAL A 225 6.78 -8.29 7.10
C VAL A 225 7.14 -7.38 5.92
N GLY A 226 6.76 -6.10 5.97
CA GLY A 226 7.17 -5.08 5.01
C GLY A 226 6.47 -5.14 3.66
N HIS A 227 5.28 -5.74 3.58
CA HIS A 227 4.49 -5.89 2.36
C HIS A 227 2.98 -5.97 2.70
N PHE A 228 2.12 -5.89 1.69
CA PHE A 228 0.68 -6.02 1.87
C PHE A 228 0.27 -7.47 2.14
N ALA A 229 -0.51 -7.66 3.21
CA ALA A 229 -1.03 -8.95 3.60
C ALA A 229 -2.45 -8.84 4.15
N CYS A 230 -3.18 -9.95 4.08
CA CYS A 230 -4.53 -10.00 4.63
C CYS A 230 -4.52 -9.90 6.16
N SER A 231 -5.24 -8.91 6.68
CA SER A 231 -5.44 -8.68 8.10
C SER A 231 -6.88 -8.99 8.51
N THR A 232 -7.04 -9.44 9.75
CA THR A 232 -8.33 -9.64 10.42
C THR A 232 -8.48 -8.78 11.67
N GLN A 233 -7.53 -7.88 11.92
CA GLN A 233 -7.49 -7.06 13.12
C GLN A 233 -8.54 -5.96 13.07
N GLU A 234 -9.54 -6.05 13.95
CA GLU A 234 -10.58 -5.05 14.09
C GLU A 234 -10.75 -4.71 15.57
N CYS A 235 -10.95 -3.42 15.87
CA CYS A 235 -11.27 -2.98 17.22
C CYS A 235 -12.79 -2.92 17.42
N ALA A 236 -13.25 -3.28 18.62
CA ALA A 236 -14.64 -3.04 19.00
C ALA A 236 -14.86 -1.54 19.17
N GLY A 237 -15.92 -1.02 18.53
CA GLY A 237 -16.31 0.38 18.57
C GLY A 237 -17.50 0.70 19.45
#